data_AF-X6N3D7-F1
#
_entry.id   AF-X6N3D7-F1
#
_cell.length_a   1.000
_cell.length_b   1.000
_cell.length_c   1.000
_cell.angle_alpha   90.00
_cell.angle_beta   90.00
_cell.angle_gamma   90.00
#
_symmetry.space_group_name_H-M   'P 1'
#
loop_
_entity.id
_entity.type
_entity.pdbx_description
1 polymer ?
#
loop_
_entity_poly.entity_id
_entity_poly.type
_entity_poly.pdbx_seq_one_letter_code
_entity_poly.pdbx_strand_id
1 'polypeptide(L)'
;KKKKKKKKKKKRKRIELALNMLNEASRAVRDMPSTVLFPVLYSLVGIGYMAFWLAIALYIYSCKQKDTKTTPDDLVEYFGANYVETSFNVDMKVLSFNALVYHFLCLMYMVQVIIYFGFMVLAGAFADWYFSIWDSTQTQKKKERMLTITTTKRVLRFHLGSLAFGALLITPVRLLRWALLYVQHKTENAQNILAKCLLGCADCCLKCLECIIDKINKEGFIFTTIYGTNFCYSSIIAVKLVFSNAMRATFVEGISHYMELFGRLTISALTTGICMIAFSEATYYSHNLSSILLPGLAVFIVSYMIGSLFMLVYEVAVDTIFLCYLVDEQVHPGGPKFAHEELTNMTSLQKKGSP
;
A
#
# COMPACT_ATOMS: atom_id res chain seq x y z
N LYS A 1 6.01 40.86 18.25
CA LYS A 1 6.96 39.78 18.68
C LYS A 1 6.31 38.65 19.52
N LYS A 2 5.46 38.94 20.54
CA LYS A 2 4.79 37.91 21.39
C LYS A 2 3.89 36.91 20.64
N LYS A 3 3.08 37.36 19.66
CA LYS A 3 2.26 36.45 18.80
C LYS A 3 3.11 35.49 17.96
N LYS A 4 4.25 35.94 17.41
CA LYS A 4 5.22 35.09 16.69
C LYS A 4 5.86 34.04 17.64
N LYS A 5 6.24 34.43 18.87
CA LYS A 5 6.75 33.49 19.89
C LYS A 5 5.70 32.44 20.32
N LYS A 6 4.43 32.83 20.55
CA LYS A 6 3.33 31.91 20.85
C LYS A 6 3.07 30.92 19.70
N LYS A 7 3.02 31.40 18.45
CA LYS A 7 2.89 30.53 17.26
C LYS A 7 4.05 29.53 17.13
N LYS A 8 5.30 29.97 17.34
CA LYS A 8 6.48 29.07 17.36
C LYS A 8 6.39 28.01 18.46
N LYS A 9 5.98 28.38 19.69
CA LYS A 9 5.80 27.43 20.81
C LYS A 9 4.71 26.38 20.53
N LYS A 10 3.59 26.78 19.90
CA LYS A 10 2.50 25.87 19.50
C LYS A 10 2.95 24.89 18.39
N LYS A 11 3.75 25.36 17.42
CA LYS A 11 4.33 24.48 16.39
C LYS A 11 5.32 23.47 16.98
N ARG A 12 6.24 23.91 17.84
CA ARG A 12 7.22 23.02 18.51
C ARG A 12 6.53 21.88 19.27
N LYS A 13 5.51 22.21 20.07
CA LYS A 13 4.70 21.22 20.81
C LYS A 13 4.06 20.16 19.89
N ARG A 14 3.62 20.55 18.69
CA ARG A 14 3.00 19.62 17.73
C ARG A 14 4.02 18.69 17.08
N ILE A 15 5.19 19.22 16.73
CA ILE A 15 6.30 18.41 16.22
C ILE A 15 6.72 17.39 17.27
N GLU A 16 6.85 17.82 18.52
CA GLU A 16 7.20 16.96 19.65
C GLU A 16 6.17 15.84 19.85
N LEU A 17 4.88 16.16 19.78
CA LEU A 17 3.81 15.15 19.82
C LEU A 17 3.94 14.13 18.68
N ALA A 18 4.17 14.60 17.45
CA ALA A 18 4.33 13.72 16.30
C ALA A 18 5.58 12.82 16.43
N LEU A 19 6.71 13.36 16.91
CA LEU A 19 7.92 12.57 17.18
C LEU A 19 7.67 11.47 18.21
N ASN A 20 6.90 11.75 19.26
CA ASN A 20 6.57 10.73 20.24
C ASN A 20 5.65 9.64 19.66
N MET A 21 4.69 10.02 18.81
CA MET A 21 3.85 9.03 18.10
C MET A 21 4.69 8.11 17.22
N LEU A 22 5.69 8.67 16.55
CA LEU A 22 6.66 7.89 15.77
C LEU A 22 7.53 7.00 16.66
N ASN A 23 7.93 7.46 17.84
CA ASN A 23 8.65 6.64 18.82
C ASN A 23 7.78 5.48 19.33
N GLU A 24 6.49 5.72 19.58
CA GLU A 24 5.54 4.66 19.94
C GLU A 24 5.38 3.63 18.80
N ALA A 25 5.28 4.08 17.54
CA ALA A 25 5.26 3.19 16.39
C ALA A 25 6.55 2.36 16.28
N SER A 26 7.72 2.98 16.50
CA SER A 26 9.01 2.29 16.55
C SER A 26 9.06 1.23 17.67
N ARG A 27 8.50 1.54 18.85
CA ARG A 27 8.38 0.57 19.96
C ARG A 27 7.49 -0.60 19.55
N ALA A 28 6.33 -0.33 18.92
CA ALA A 28 5.40 -1.35 18.46
C ALA A 28 6.05 -2.32 17.44
N VAL A 29 6.78 -1.78 16.46
CA VAL A 29 7.51 -2.59 15.47
C VAL A 29 8.61 -3.43 16.13
N ARG A 30 9.36 -2.85 17.08
CA ARG A 30 10.43 -3.54 17.81
C ARG A 30 9.89 -4.67 18.69
N ASP A 31 8.76 -4.46 19.35
CA ASP A 31 8.13 -5.42 20.24
C ASP A 31 7.48 -6.58 19.46
N MET A 32 7.13 -6.36 18.19
CA MET A 32 6.48 -7.33 17.32
C MET A 32 7.30 -7.65 16.06
N PRO A 33 8.45 -8.35 16.18
CA PRO A 33 9.31 -8.68 15.04
C PRO A 33 8.62 -9.53 13.97
N SER A 34 7.51 -10.23 14.29
CA SER A 34 6.72 -10.96 13.30
C SER A 34 6.03 -10.05 12.28
N THR A 35 5.73 -8.80 12.63
CA THR A 35 5.12 -7.83 11.69
C THR A 35 6.08 -7.43 10.58
N VAL A 36 7.38 -7.47 10.87
CA VAL A 36 8.45 -7.13 9.93
C VAL A 36 8.65 -8.21 8.85
N LEU A 37 8.50 -9.48 9.22
CA LEU A 37 8.57 -10.59 8.26
C LEU A 37 7.27 -10.78 7.46
N PHE A 38 6.17 -10.19 7.93
CA PHE A 38 4.85 -10.38 7.35
C PHE A 38 4.76 -9.93 5.87
N PRO A 39 5.22 -8.74 5.45
CA PRO A 39 5.20 -8.35 4.04
C PRO A 39 6.00 -9.26 3.12
N VAL A 40 7.08 -9.87 3.62
CA VAL A 40 7.91 -10.80 2.83
C VAL A 40 7.15 -12.11 2.59
N LEU A 41 6.54 -12.66 3.63
CA LEU A 41 5.69 -13.85 3.49
C LEU A 41 4.45 -13.54 2.65
N TYR A 42 3.91 -12.34 2.80
CA TYR A 42 2.72 -11.89 2.10
C TYR A 42 2.95 -11.55 0.63
N SER A 43 4.15 -11.06 0.27
CA SER A 43 4.50 -10.81 -1.13
C SER A 43 4.52 -12.09 -1.96
N LEU A 44 4.81 -13.25 -1.35
CA LEU A 44 4.69 -14.56 -2.00
C LEU A 44 3.25 -14.85 -2.44
N VAL A 45 2.24 -14.41 -1.67
CA VAL A 45 0.83 -14.52 -2.07
C VAL A 45 0.55 -13.68 -3.30
N GLY A 46 1.09 -12.45 -3.35
CA GLY A 46 0.99 -11.57 -4.52
C GLY A 46 1.68 -12.15 -5.77
N ILE A 47 2.88 -12.71 -5.61
CA ILE A 47 3.62 -13.39 -6.69
C ILE A 47 2.85 -14.62 -7.18
N GLY A 48 2.34 -15.44 -6.26
CA GLY A 48 1.53 -16.61 -6.59
C GLY A 48 0.25 -16.23 -7.35
N TYR A 49 -0.44 -15.17 -6.92
CA TYR A 49 -1.59 -14.64 -7.64
C TYR A 49 -1.21 -14.12 -9.04
N MET A 50 -0.07 -13.43 -9.18
CA MET A 50 0.40 -12.96 -10.48
C MET A 50 0.72 -14.11 -11.44
N ALA A 51 1.36 -15.17 -10.94
CA ALA A 51 1.65 -16.37 -11.73
C ALA A 51 0.35 -17.07 -12.16
N PHE A 52 -0.61 -17.23 -11.24
CA PHE A 52 -1.93 -17.76 -11.54
C PHE A 52 -2.65 -16.91 -12.60
N TRP A 53 -2.68 -15.60 -12.43
CA TRP A 53 -3.32 -14.67 -13.35
C TRP A 53 -2.69 -14.76 -14.75
N LEU A 54 -1.36 -14.80 -14.85
CA LEU A 54 -0.63 -14.92 -16.11
C LEU A 54 -0.95 -16.25 -16.81
N ALA A 55 -0.99 -17.36 -16.06
CA ALA A 55 -1.36 -18.66 -16.61
C ALA A 55 -2.76 -18.61 -17.26
N ILE A 56 -3.75 -18.06 -16.55
CA ILE A 56 -5.11 -17.92 -17.09
C ILE A 56 -5.14 -16.97 -18.30
N ALA A 57 -4.39 -15.86 -18.28
CA ALA A 57 -4.29 -14.95 -19.42
C ALA A 57 -3.73 -15.65 -20.67
N LEU A 58 -2.72 -16.52 -20.50
CA LEU A 58 -2.15 -17.33 -21.58
C LEU A 58 -3.17 -18.35 -22.12
N TYR A 59 -3.97 -18.99 -21.25
CA TYR A 59 -5.06 -19.87 -21.69
C TYR A 59 -6.14 -19.12 -22.47
N ILE A 60 -6.58 -17.94 -22.00
CA ILE A 60 -7.56 -17.13 -22.74
C ILE A 60 -6.99 -16.71 -24.11
N TYR A 61 -5.72 -16.32 -24.16
CA TYR A 61 -5.06 -15.92 -25.41
C TYR A 61 -4.88 -17.08 -26.40
N SER A 62 -4.65 -18.30 -25.90
CA SER A 62 -4.42 -19.49 -26.73
C SER A 62 -5.72 -20.07 -27.30
N CYS A 63 -6.89 -19.77 -26.71
CA CYS A 63 -8.20 -20.09 -27.26
C CYS A 63 -8.43 -19.37 -28.60
N LYS A 64 -8.06 -20.03 -29.70
CA LYS A 64 -8.32 -19.61 -31.09
C LYS A 64 -9.01 -20.75 -31.82
N GLN A 65 -10.17 -20.47 -32.39
CA GLN A 65 -10.85 -21.39 -33.30
C GLN A 65 -10.49 -21.03 -34.74
N LYS A 66 -10.17 -22.05 -35.54
CA LYS A 66 -9.99 -21.91 -37.00
C LYS A 66 -11.34 -22.13 -37.65
N ASP A 67 -11.71 -21.23 -38.55
CA ASP A 67 -12.83 -21.42 -39.48
C ASP A 67 -12.26 -21.82 -40.83
N THR A 68 -12.86 -22.84 -41.42
CA THR A 68 -12.51 -23.35 -42.75
C THR A 68 -13.66 -23.07 -43.68
N LYS A 69 -13.41 -22.29 -44.74
CA LYS A 69 -14.36 -22.06 -45.84
C LYS A 69 -13.87 -22.81 -47.06
N THR A 70 -14.67 -23.74 -47.55
CA THR A 70 -14.43 -24.45 -48.81
C THR A 70 -15.09 -23.71 -49.96
N THR A 71 -14.60 -23.93 -51.16
CA THR A 71 -15.23 -23.39 -52.38
C THR A 71 -16.64 -23.98 -52.49
N PRO A 72 -17.69 -23.17 -52.73
CA PRO A 72 -19.04 -23.69 -52.98
C PRO A 72 -19.05 -24.69 -54.13
N ASP A 73 -19.83 -25.77 -54.00
CA ASP A 73 -19.83 -26.91 -54.93
C ASP A 73 -20.06 -26.47 -56.39
N ASP A 74 -20.93 -25.49 -56.61
CA ASP A 74 -21.26 -24.91 -57.93
C ASP A 74 -20.04 -24.28 -58.64
N LEU A 75 -19.11 -23.71 -57.86
CA LEU A 75 -17.88 -23.12 -58.39
C LEU A 75 -16.79 -24.17 -58.64
N VAL A 76 -16.81 -25.26 -57.87
CA VAL A 76 -15.92 -26.41 -58.09
C VAL A 76 -16.26 -27.10 -59.40
N GLU A 77 -17.56 -27.22 -59.72
CA GLU A 77 -18.04 -27.77 -60.99
C GLU A 77 -17.63 -26.91 -62.19
N TYR A 78 -17.67 -25.57 -62.05
CA TYR A 78 -17.34 -24.66 -63.16
C TYR A 78 -15.82 -24.47 -63.37
N PHE A 79 -15.03 -24.35 -62.30
CA PHE A 79 -13.59 -24.04 -62.39
C PHE A 79 -12.69 -25.28 -62.24
N GLY A 80 -13.23 -26.43 -61.84
CA GLY A 80 -12.48 -27.68 -61.68
C GLY A 80 -11.43 -27.66 -60.56
N ALA A 81 -11.47 -26.67 -59.65
CA ALA A 81 -10.48 -26.47 -58.62
C ALA A 81 -11.14 -26.26 -57.25
N ASN A 82 -10.61 -26.96 -56.23
CA ASN A 82 -11.02 -26.86 -54.84
C ASN A 82 -10.00 -26.04 -54.04
N TYR A 83 -10.46 -24.94 -53.46
CA TYR A 83 -9.69 -24.07 -52.57
C TYR A 83 -10.26 -24.11 -51.15
N VAL A 84 -9.36 -24.19 -50.17
CA VAL A 84 -9.68 -24.15 -48.75
C VAL A 84 -9.10 -22.88 -48.15
N GLU A 85 -9.95 -21.92 -47.81
CA GLU A 85 -9.54 -20.75 -47.05
C GLU A 85 -9.61 -21.09 -45.56
N THR A 86 -8.49 -20.94 -44.85
CA THR A 86 -8.45 -21.09 -43.40
C THR A 86 -8.22 -19.72 -42.78
N SER A 87 -9.17 -19.27 -41.95
CA SER A 87 -9.06 -18.03 -41.19
C SER A 87 -9.32 -18.27 -39.70
N PHE A 88 -8.97 -17.32 -38.85
CA PHE A 88 -9.36 -17.38 -37.44
C PHE A 88 -10.76 -16.84 -37.27
N ASN A 89 -11.58 -17.57 -36.51
CA ASN A 89 -12.95 -17.19 -36.21
C ASN A 89 -12.99 -15.80 -35.52
N VAL A 90 -13.71 -14.86 -36.15
CA VAL A 90 -13.77 -13.46 -35.70
C VAL A 90 -14.54 -13.35 -34.38
N ASP A 91 -15.60 -14.13 -34.20
CA ASP A 91 -16.41 -14.12 -32.97
C ASP A 91 -15.59 -14.61 -31.78
N MET A 92 -14.79 -15.66 -31.97
CA MET A 92 -13.84 -16.14 -30.96
C MET A 92 -12.74 -15.13 -30.67
N LYS A 93 -12.27 -14.38 -31.67
CA LYS A 93 -11.28 -13.30 -31.46
C LYS A 93 -11.86 -12.17 -30.58
N VAL A 94 -13.11 -11.77 -30.84
CA VAL A 94 -13.81 -10.74 -30.04
C VAL A 94 -14.08 -11.25 -28.62
N LEU A 95 -14.53 -12.50 -28.48
CA LEU A 95 -14.76 -13.13 -27.18
C LEU A 95 -13.49 -13.20 -26.34
N SER A 96 -12.38 -13.69 -26.91
CA SER A 96 -11.09 -13.77 -26.20
C SER A 96 -10.57 -12.40 -25.81
N PHE A 97 -10.77 -11.37 -26.64
CA PHE A 97 -10.42 -9.99 -26.28
C PHE A 97 -11.25 -9.47 -25.09
N ASN A 98 -12.57 -9.64 -25.13
CA ASN A 98 -13.46 -9.24 -24.03
C ASN A 98 -13.13 -9.97 -22.73
N ALA A 99 -12.82 -11.27 -22.81
CA ALA A 99 -12.38 -12.06 -21.67
C ALA A 99 -11.05 -11.55 -21.07
N LEU A 100 -10.07 -11.16 -21.90
CA LEU A 100 -8.82 -10.56 -21.44
C LEU A 100 -9.05 -9.20 -20.75
N VAL A 101 -9.96 -8.37 -21.26
CA VAL A 101 -10.33 -7.10 -20.61
C VAL A 101 -10.92 -7.36 -19.23
N TYR A 102 -11.90 -8.26 -19.12
CA TYR A 102 -12.48 -8.64 -17.83
C TYR A 102 -11.44 -9.23 -16.87
N HIS A 103 -10.58 -10.12 -17.36
CA HIS A 103 -9.50 -10.72 -16.58
C HIS A 103 -8.50 -9.68 -16.06
N PHE A 104 -8.20 -8.64 -16.85
CA PHE A 104 -7.39 -7.50 -16.41
C PHE A 104 -8.09 -6.66 -15.33
N LEU A 105 -9.41 -6.47 -15.41
CA LEU A 105 -10.16 -5.81 -14.34
C LEU A 105 -10.10 -6.63 -13.03
N CYS A 106 -10.19 -7.97 -13.13
CA CYS A 106 -9.99 -8.86 -11.99
C CYS A 106 -8.59 -8.75 -11.40
N LEU A 107 -7.53 -8.57 -12.21
CA LEU A 107 -6.17 -8.29 -11.72
C LEU A 107 -6.16 -7.06 -10.84
N MET A 108 -6.64 -5.93 -11.37
CA MET A 108 -6.65 -4.64 -10.69
C MET A 108 -7.42 -4.70 -9.36
N TYR A 109 -8.57 -5.36 -9.37
CA TYR A 109 -9.39 -5.56 -8.18
C TYR A 109 -8.72 -6.46 -7.14
N MET A 110 -8.26 -7.64 -7.52
CA MET A 110 -7.69 -8.61 -6.58
C MET A 110 -6.34 -8.17 -6.02
N VAL A 111 -5.49 -7.53 -6.82
CA VAL A 111 -4.24 -6.91 -6.31
C VAL A 111 -4.58 -5.92 -5.20
N GLN A 112 -5.66 -5.15 -5.35
CA GLN A 112 -6.07 -4.23 -4.32
C GLN A 112 -6.63 -4.90 -3.07
N VAL A 113 -7.43 -5.96 -3.22
CA VAL A 113 -7.88 -6.78 -2.08
C VAL A 113 -6.67 -7.33 -1.32
N ILE A 114 -5.64 -7.82 -2.04
CA ILE A 114 -4.40 -8.30 -1.45
C ILE A 114 -3.70 -7.17 -0.69
N ILE A 115 -3.50 -5.99 -1.28
CA ILE A 115 -2.85 -4.87 -0.59
C ILE A 115 -3.60 -4.49 0.70
N TYR A 116 -4.93 -4.34 0.63
CA TYR A 116 -5.73 -3.97 1.79
C TYR A 116 -5.79 -5.06 2.87
N PHE A 117 -5.77 -6.34 2.48
CA PHE A 117 -5.69 -7.43 3.45
C PHE A 117 -4.40 -7.33 4.27
N GLY A 118 -3.25 -7.15 3.61
CA GLY A 118 -1.97 -7.01 4.30
C GLY A 118 -1.93 -5.80 5.23
N PHE A 119 -2.47 -4.66 4.76
CA PHE A 119 -2.64 -3.45 5.57
C PHE A 119 -3.50 -3.70 6.82
N MET A 120 -4.68 -4.31 6.66
CA MET A 120 -5.62 -4.51 7.76
C MET A 120 -5.11 -5.53 8.79
N VAL A 121 -4.35 -6.55 8.38
CA VAL A 121 -3.70 -7.49 9.30
C VAL A 121 -2.66 -6.81 10.18
N LEU A 122 -1.82 -5.96 9.58
CA LEU A 122 -0.83 -5.16 10.29
C LEU A 122 -1.48 -4.13 11.20
N ALA A 123 -2.47 -3.39 10.70
CA ALA A 123 -3.25 -2.45 11.50
C ALA A 123 -3.91 -3.13 12.71
N GLY A 124 -4.49 -4.32 12.52
CA GLY A 124 -5.04 -5.09 13.63
C GLY A 124 -3.98 -5.46 14.67
N ALA A 125 -2.77 -5.87 14.26
CA ALA A 125 -1.70 -6.21 15.19
C ALA A 125 -1.20 -4.98 15.95
N PHE A 126 -1.04 -3.83 15.28
CA PHE A 126 -0.63 -2.59 15.94
C PHE A 126 -1.71 -2.03 16.86
N ALA A 127 -2.99 -2.18 16.52
CA ALA A 127 -4.11 -1.80 17.38
C ALA A 127 -4.17 -2.68 18.64
N ASP A 128 -4.09 -4.01 18.48
CA ASP A 128 -4.07 -4.96 19.61
C ASP A 128 -2.85 -4.69 20.52
N TRP A 129 -1.67 -4.40 19.95
CA TRP A 129 -0.50 -3.97 20.72
C TRP A 129 -0.76 -2.64 21.43
N TYR A 130 -1.28 -1.63 20.74
CA TYR A 130 -1.54 -0.32 21.32
C TYR A 130 -2.46 -0.40 22.54
N PHE A 131 -3.52 -1.19 22.50
CA PHE A 131 -4.46 -1.32 23.63
C PHE A 131 -4.06 -2.39 24.65
N SER A 132 -2.93 -3.08 24.47
CA SER A 132 -2.41 -4.01 25.47
C SER A 132 -1.78 -3.27 26.66
N ILE A 133 -1.75 -3.95 27.82
CA ILE A 133 -1.31 -3.39 29.10
C ILE A 133 0.23 -3.42 29.17
N TRP A 134 0.81 -2.33 29.66
CA TRP A 134 2.25 -2.24 29.96
C TRP A 134 2.66 -3.16 31.12
N ASP A 135 3.88 -3.67 31.07
CA ASP A 135 4.51 -4.27 32.24
C ASP A 135 4.72 -3.23 33.36
N SER A 136 5.00 -3.70 34.58
CA SER A 136 5.23 -2.82 35.73
C SER A 136 6.42 -1.87 35.55
N THR A 137 7.32 -2.18 34.62
CA THR A 137 8.54 -1.42 34.32
C THR A 137 8.37 -0.45 33.15
N GLN A 138 7.19 -0.38 32.51
CA GLN A 138 6.91 0.43 31.31
C GLN A 138 7.92 0.18 30.16
N THR A 139 8.53 -1.01 30.14
CA THR A 139 9.56 -1.37 29.17
C THR A 139 8.99 -2.11 27.98
N GLN A 140 7.99 -2.96 28.21
CA GLN A 140 7.35 -3.78 27.19
C GLN A 140 5.86 -3.94 27.50
N LYS A 141 5.05 -4.15 26.47
CA LYS A 141 3.66 -4.56 26.66
C LYS A 141 3.54 -6.07 26.84
N LYS A 142 2.54 -6.52 27.60
CA LYS A 142 2.31 -7.95 27.87
C LYS A 142 2.17 -8.71 26.56
N LYS A 143 3.13 -9.61 26.30
CA LYS A 143 3.33 -10.27 25.01
C LYS A 143 2.31 -11.38 24.78
N GLU A 144 1.31 -11.14 23.93
CA GLU A 144 0.68 -12.24 23.22
C GLU A 144 1.65 -12.71 22.13
N ARG A 145 2.07 -13.98 22.18
CA ARG A 145 2.84 -14.56 21.07
C ARG A 145 1.92 -14.63 19.85
N MET A 146 2.45 -14.25 18.68
CA MET A 146 1.81 -14.41 17.37
C MET A 146 0.59 -13.52 17.07
N LEU A 147 0.57 -12.24 17.51
CA LEU A 147 -0.49 -11.28 17.14
C LEU A 147 -0.83 -11.30 15.64
N THR A 148 0.19 -11.32 14.78
CA THR A 148 0.00 -11.30 13.32
C THR A 148 -0.81 -12.51 12.83
N ILE A 149 -0.66 -13.70 13.43
CA ILE A 149 -1.44 -14.89 13.05
C ILE A 149 -2.87 -14.77 13.57
N THR A 150 -3.05 -14.30 14.80
CA THR A 150 -4.37 -14.07 15.40
C THR A 150 -5.16 -13.05 14.59
N THR A 151 -4.55 -11.94 14.20
CA THR A 151 -5.17 -10.88 13.39
C THR A 151 -5.44 -11.37 11.97
N THR A 152 -4.53 -12.14 11.37
CA THR A 152 -4.74 -12.80 10.07
C THR A 152 -6.01 -13.65 10.10
N LYS A 153 -6.17 -14.52 11.11
CA LYS A 153 -7.38 -15.35 11.27
C LYS A 153 -8.63 -14.51 11.46
N ARG A 154 -8.56 -13.44 12.26
CA ARG A 154 -9.67 -12.51 12.49
C ARG A 154 -10.11 -11.82 11.18
N VAL A 155 -9.16 -11.32 10.39
CA VAL A 155 -9.43 -10.66 9.11
C VAL A 155 -10.03 -11.63 8.09
N LEU A 156 -9.45 -12.84 7.95
CA LEU A 156 -9.98 -13.88 7.06
C LEU A 156 -11.40 -14.32 7.44
N ARG A 157 -11.71 -14.41 8.73
CA ARG A 157 -13.01 -14.90 9.18
C ARG A 157 -14.12 -13.85 9.12
N PHE A 158 -13.80 -12.59 9.42
CA PHE A 158 -14.83 -11.58 9.68
C PHE A 158 -14.79 -10.34 8.77
N HIS A 159 -13.68 -10.08 8.06
CA HIS A 159 -13.48 -8.79 7.39
C HIS A 159 -13.19 -8.87 5.89
N LEU A 160 -13.31 -10.05 5.27
CA LEU A 160 -13.17 -10.21 3.82
C LEU A 160 -14.16 -9.33 3.02
N GLY A 161 -15.40 -9.19 3.49
CA GLY A 161 -16.40 -8.32 2.87
C GLY A 161 -16.00 -6.83 2.90
N SER A 162 -15.42 -6.38 4.01
CA SER A 162 -14.89 -5.01 4.14
C SER A 162 -13.76 -4.76 3.13
N LEU A 163 -12.84 -5.71 3.00
CA LEU A 163 -11.71 -5.64 2.07
C LEU A 163 -12.17 -5.63 0.60
N ALA A 164 -13.09 -6.53 0.26
CA ALA A 164 -13.71 -6.61 -1.06
C ALA A 164 -14.41 -5.29 -1.43
N PHE A 165 -15.21 -4.75 -0.52
CA PHE A 165 -15.91 -3.49 -0.75
C PHE A 165 -14.94 -2.30 -0.88
N GLY A 166 -13.95 -2.19 0.01
CA GLY A 166 -12.94 -1.12 -0.10
C GLY A 166 -12.14 -1.19 -1.41
N ALA A 167 -11.75 -2.39 -1.85
CA ALA A 167 -11.11 -2.58 -3.16
C ALA A 167 -12.04 -2.18 -4.32
N LEU A 168 -13.32 -2.54 -4.24
CA LEU A 168 -14.33 -2.18 -5.24
C LEU A 168 -14.50 -0.67 -5.39
N LEU A 169 -14.33 0.11 -4.31
CA LEU A 169 -14.43 1.57 -4.36
C LEU A 169 -13.26 2.23 -5.10
N ILE A 170 -12.04 1.75 -4.89
CA ILE A 170 -10.83 2.38 -5.45
C ILE A 170 -10.51 1.89 -6.87
N THR A 171 -10.89 0.65 -7.23
CA THR A 171 -10.57 0.06 -8.52
C THR A 171 -11.09 0.86 -9.73
N PRO A 172 -12.35 1.35 -9.77
CA PRO A 172 -12.85 2.16 -10.89
C PRO A 172 -12.08 3.46 -11.08
N VAL A 173 -11.68 4.12 -10.00
CA VAL A 173 -10.92 5.37 -10.06
C VAL A 173 -9.52 5.13 -10.60
N ARG A 174 -8.85 4.06 -10.16
CA ARG A 174 -7.55 3.66 -10.70
C ARG A 174 -7.63 3.25 -12.16
N LEU A 175 -8.69 2.53 -12.55
CA LEU A 175 -8.93 2.16 -13.94
C LEU A 175 -9.09 3.40 -14.82
N LEU A 176 -9.92 4.36 -14.39
CA LEU A 176 -10.15 5.61 -15.12
C LEU A 176 -8.86 6.42 -15.26
N ARG A 177 -8.05 6.49 -14.20
CA ARG A 177 -6.75 7.17 -14.23
C ARG A 177 -5.76 6.48 -15.17
N TRP A 178 -5.69 5.16 -15.14
CA TRP A 178 -4.81 4.39 -16.02
C TRP A 178 -5.22 4.54 -17.50
N ALA A 179 -6.52 4.51 -17.79
CA ALA A 179 -7.05 4.78 -19.12
C ALA A 179 -6.70 6.20 -19.60
N LEU A 180 -6.82 7.21 -18.72
CA LEU A 180 -6.43 8.59 -19.03
C LEU A 180 -4.94 8.71 -19.34
N LEU A 181 -4.06 8.10 -18.53
CA LEU A 181 -2.61 8.07 -18.76
C LEU A 181 -2.26 7.36 -20.07
N TYR A 182 -2.97 6.28 -20.40
CA TYR A 182 -2.81 5.59 -21.67
C TYR A 182 -3.16 6.50 -22.86
N VAL A 183 -4.28 7.22 -22.80
CA VAL A 183 -4.68 8.18 -23.84
C VAL A 183 -3.67 9.33 -23.95
N GLN A 184 -3.22 9.88 -22.82
CA GLN A 184 -2.20 10.92 -22.79
C GLN A 184 -0.92 10.49 -23.50
N HIS A 185 -0.40 9.31 -23.17
CA HIS A 185 0.80 8.77 -23.79
C HIS A 185 0.61 8.50 -25.28
N LYS A 186 -0.54 7.96 -25.68
CA LYS A 186 -0.81 7.65 -27.10
C LYS A 186 -0.99 8.89 -27.96
N THR A 187 -1.44 10.00 -27.38
CA THR A 187 -1.75 11.25 -28.09
C THR A 187 -0.68 12.34 -27.89
N GLU A 188 0.43 12.04 -27.23
CA GLU A 188 1.47 13.01 -26.84
C GLU A 188 1.97 13.88 -28.01
N ASN A 189 2.12 13.28 -29.20
CA ASN A 189 2.61 13.96 -30.41
C ASN A 189 1.53 14.75 -31.18
N ALA A 190 0.25 14.53 -30.88
CA ALA A 190 -0.89 15.14 -31.59
C ALA A 190 -1.61 16.21 -30.75
N GLN A 191 -1.25 16.38 -29.48
CA GLN A 191 -1.93 17.28 -28.54
C GLN A 191 -1.52 18.75 -28.71
N ASN A 192 -2.51 19.63 -28.82
CA ASN A 192 -2.31 21.07 -28.61
C ASN A 192 -2.14 21.41 -27.11
N ILE A 193 -1.72 22.65 -26.81
CA ILE A 193 -1.46 23.09 -25.44
C ILE A 193 -2.70 22.94 -24.53
N LEU A 194 -3.89 23.22 -25.06
CA LEU A 194 -5.14 23.10 -24.31
C LEU A 194 -5.44 21.65 -23.93
N ALA A 195 -5.27 20.69 -24.85
CA ALA A 195 -5.46 19.27 -24.58
C ALA A 195 -4.47 18.76 -23.51
N LYS A 196 -3.21 19.19 -23.56
CA LYS A 196 -2.21 18.87 -22.51
C LYS A 196 -2.66 19.39 -21.14
N CYS A 197 -3.14 20.62 -21.08
CA CYS A 197 -3.64 21.22 -19.85
C CYS A 197 -4.86 20.47 -19.30
N LEU A 198 -5.89 20.23 -20.12
CA LEU A 198 -7.12 19.55 -19.70
C LEU A 198 -6.87 18.11 -19.24
N LEU A 199 -6.08 17.35 -19.99
CA LEU A 199 -5.73 15.98 -19.61
C LEU A 199 -4.88 15.98 -18.33
N GLY A 200 -3.95 16.92 -18.17
CA GLY A 200 -3.18 17.08 -16.93
C GLY A 200 -4.05 17.41 -15.72
N CYS A 201 -5.03 18.32 -15.88
CA CYS A 201 -5.99 18.62 -14.83
C CYS A 201 -6.85 17.39 -14.46
N ALA A 202 -7.29 16.61 -15.46
CA ALA A 202 -8.05 15.38 -15.22
C ALA A 202 -7.23 14.32 -14.47
N ASP A 203 -5.94 14.11 -14.81
CA ASP A 203 -5.07 13.18 -14.06
C ASP A 203 -4.87 13.67 -12.62
N CYS A 204 -4.66 14.97 -12.41
CA CYS A 204 -4.57 15.54 -11.07
C CYS A 204 -5.85 15.28 -10.24
N CYS A 205 -7.04 15.53 -10.81
CA CYS A 205 -8.31 15.28 -10.14
C CYS A 205 -8.50 13.79 -9.81
N LEU A 206 -8.18 12.89 -10.74
CA LEU A 206 -8.27 11.44 -10.51
C LEU A 206 -7.25 10.95 -9.49
N LYS A 207 -6.03 11.50 -9.49
CA LYS A 207 -5.03 11.22 -8.46
C LYS A 207 -5.52 11.65 -7.09
N CYS A 208 -6.10 12.86 -6.97
CA CYS A 208 -6.68 13.34 -5.72
C CYS A 208 -7.82 12.43 -5.24
N LEU A 209 -8.72 12.04 -6.14
CA LEU A 209 -9.82 11.12 -5.81
C LEU A 209 -9.29 9.75 -5.37
N GLU A 210 -8.29 9.20 -6.06
CA GLU A 210 -7.61 7.96 -5.69
C GLU A 210 -7.04 8.05 -4.27
N CYS A 211 -6.31 9.13 -3.96
CA CYS A 211 -5.74 9.36 -2.63
C CYS A 211 -6.81 9.49 -1.55
N ILE A 212 -7.91 10.19 -1.82
CA ILE A 212 -9.02 10.37 -0.87
C ILE A 212 -9.67 9.02 -0.56
N ILE A 213 -10.01 8.23 -1.60
CA ILE A 213 -10.62 6.92 -1.40
C ILE A 213 -9.66 5.97 -0.67
N ASP A 214 -8.37 5.97 -1.03
CA ASP A 214 -7.38 5.13 -0.34
C ASP A 214 -7.26 5.49 1.14
N LYS A 215 -7.25 6.78 1.46
CA LYS A 215 -7.20 7.26 2.85
C LYS A 215 -8.47 6.87 3.61
N ILE A 216 -9.66 7.07 3.03
CA ILE A 216 -10.93 6.65 3.65
C ILE A 216 -10.91 5.14 3.95
N ASN A 217 -10.47 4.34 2.99
CA ASN A 217 -10.37 2.89 3.13
C ASN A 217 -9.41 2.51 4.27
N LYS A 218 -8.18 3.02 4.26
CA LYS A 218 -7.16 2.71 5.27
C LYS A 218 -7.60 3.11 6.68
N GLU A 219 -8.08 4.33 6.88
CA GLU A 219 -8.56 4.80 8.18
C GLU A 219 -9.76 3.98 8.66
N GLY A 220 -10.69 3.66 7.75
CA GLY A 220 -11.83 2.79 8.02
C GLY A 220 -11.44 1.37 8.42
N PHE A 221 -10.41 0.79 7.79
CA PHE A 221 -9.88 -0.52 8.15
C PHE A 221 -9.23 -0.51 9.53
N ILE A 222 -8.41 0.50 9.86
CA ILE A 222 -7.82 0.61 11.20
C ILE A 222 -8.93 0.67 12.25
N PHE A 223 -9.93 1.53 12.07
CA PHE A 223 -11.04 1.67 13.02
C PHE A 223 -11.87 0.38 13.12
N THR A 224 -12.10 -0.30 11.99
CA THR A 224 -12.75 -1.62 11.96
C THR A 224 -11.98 -2.64 12.79
N THR A 225 -10.64 -2.63 12.76
CA THR A 225 -9.86 -3.57 13.59
C THR A 225 -9.88 -3.23 15.08
N ILE A 226 -10.06 -1.96 15.44
CA ILE A 226 -10.17 -1.53 16.85
C ILE A 226 -11.51 -1.97 17.45
N TYR A 227 -12.61 -1.72 16.74
CA TYR A 227 -13.97 -1.88 17.30
C TYR A 227 -14.74 -3.09 16.76
N GLY A 228 -14.28 -3.75 15.70
CA GLY A 228 -15.00 -4.84 15.05
C GLY A 228 -16.29 -4.41 14.33
N THR A 229 -16.50 -3.11 14.10
CA THR A 229 -17.71 -2.56 13.45
C THR A 229 -17.66 -2.69 11.93
N ASN A 230 -18.82 -2.58 11.26
CA ASN A 230 -18.86 -2.63 9.80
C ASN A 230 -18.06 -1.48 9.16
N PHE A 231 -17.52 -1.73 7.96
CA PHE A 231 -16.58 -0.84 7.29
C PHE A 231 -17.14 0.58 7.07
N CYS A 232 -18.35 0.73 6.52
CA CYS A 232 -18.88 2.05 6.18
C CYS A 232 -19.02 2.95 7.42
N TYR A 233 -19.52 2.38 8.53
CA TYR A 233 -19.61 3.10 9.80
C TYR A 233 -18.22 3.48 10.32
N SER A 234 -17.29 2.52 10.34
CA SER A 234 -15.89 2.73 10.76
C SER A 234 -15.21 3.84 9.96
N SER A 235 -15.35 3.83 8.64
CA SER A 235 -14.74 4.81 7.73
C SER A 235 -15.21 6.23 8.02
N ILE A 236 -16.52 6.45 8.23
CA ILE A 236 -17.07 7.77 8.52
C ILE A 236 -16.51 8.32 9.84
N ILE A 237 -16.44 7.48 10.88
CA ILE A 237 -15.94 7.91 12.19
C ILE A 237 -14.44 8.18 12.15
N ALA A 238 -13.66 7.25 11.57
CA ALA A 238 -12.21 7.38 11.45
C ALA A 238 -11.83 8.66 10.69
N VAL A 239 -12.47 8.91 9.55
CA VAL A 239 -12.26 10.11 8.74
C VAL A 239 -12.62 11.38 9.53
N LYS A 240 -13.79 11.43 10.18
CA LYS A 240 -14.17 12.57 11.03
C LYS A 240 -13.16 12.81 12.16
N LEU A 241 -12.64 11.74 12.76
CA LEU A 241 -11.67 11.80 13.85
C LEU A 241 -10.33 12.40 13.38
N VAL A 242 -9.82 11.90 12.25
CA VAL A 242 -8.58 12.38 11.62
C VAL A 242 -8.73 13.83 11.15
N PHE A 243 -9.83 14.19 10.49
CA PHE A 243 -10.07 15.57 10.04
C PHE A 243 -10.22 16.56 11.19
N SER A 244 -10.89 16.16 12.28
CA SER A 244 -10.97 16.97 13.50
C SER A 244 -9.59 17.23 14.12
N ASN A 245 -8.61 16.39 13.80
CA ASN A 245 -7.22 16.48 14.23
C ASN A 245 -6.25 16.72 13.05
N ALA A 246 -6.72 17.30 11.94
CA ALA A 246 -5.97 17.39 10.67
C ALA A 246 -4.57 17.98 10.85
N MET A 247 -4.43 19.02 11.67
CA MET A 247 -3.12 19.63 11.95
C MET A 247 -2.13 18.64 12.56
N ARG A 248 -2.57 17.74 13.46
CA ARG A 248 -1.71 16.71 14.05
C ARG A 248 -1.42 15.62 13.01
N ALA A 249 -2.44 15.19 12.27
CA ALA A 249 -2.30 14.22 11.18
C ALA A 249 -1.23 14.67 10.17
N THR A 250 -1.30 15.91 9.68
CA THR A 250 -0.30 16.45 8.73
C THR A 250 1.13 16.46 9.28
N PHE A 251 1.34 16.70 10.58
CA PHE A 251 2.69 16.63 11.16
C PHE A 251 3.18 15.18 11.27
N VAL A 252 2.31 14.26 11.67
CA VAL A 252 2.65 12.83 11.76
C VAL A 252 2.97 12.27 10.38
N GLU A 253 2.08 12.48 9.39
CA GLU A 253 2.26 12.07 8.00
C GLU A 253 3.52 12.69 7.39
N GLY A 254 3.74 14.00 7.60
CA GLY A 254 4.90 14.69 7.08
C GLY A 254 6.22 14.14 7.62
N ILE A 255 6.34 13.89 8.93
CA ILE A 255 7.56 13.34 9.52
C ILE A 255 7.71 11.85 9.14
N SER A 256 6.61 11.09 9.12
CA SER A 256 6.58 9.69 8.69
C SER A 256 7.14 9.53 7.27
N HIS A 257 6.74 10.38 6.33
CA HIS A 257 7.24 10.37 4.95
C HIS A 257 8.75 10.60 4.86
N TYR A 258 9.30 11.52 5.65
CA TYR A 258 10.76 11.70 5.70
C TYR A 258 11.46 10.49 6.32
N MET A 259 10.92 9.94 7.41
CA MET A 259 11.48 8.74 8.05
C MET A 259 11.47 7.53 7.12
N GLU A 260 10.40 7.37 6.34
CA GLU A 260 10.27 6.36 5.31
C GLU A 260 11.36 6.50 4.24
N LEU A 261 11.55 7.71 3.70
CA LEU A 261 12.58 7.97 2.69
C LEU A 261 13.99 7.69 3.24
N PHE A 262 14.32 8.23 4.42
CA PHE A 262 15.61 8.02 5.05
C PHE A 262 15.83 6.54 5.40
N GLY A 263 14.81 5.86 5.92
CA GLY A 263 14.88 4.44 6.25
C GLY A 263 15.24 3.58 5.05
N ARG A 264 14.57 3.79 3.90
CA ARG A 264 14.89 3.06 2.65
C ARG A 264 16.32 3.31 2.18
N LEU A 265 16.74 4.58 2.18
CA LEU A 265 18.09 4.98 1.75
C LEU A 265 19.18 4.47 2.69
N THR A 266 18.95 4.49 4.00
CA THR A 266 19.90 3.98 4.98
C THR A 266 20.05 2.47 4.87
N ILE A 267 18.94 1.72 4.75
CA ILE A 267 18.97 0.27 4.56
C ILE A 267 19.75 -0.05 3.27
N SER A 268 19.41 0.58 2.15
CA SER A 268 20.06 0.27 0.87
C SER A 268 21.52 0.68 0.84
N ALA A 269 21.87 1.86 1.38
CA ALA A 269 23.26 2.33 1.41
C ALA A 269 24.15 1.47 2.32
N LEU A 270 23.66 1.08 3.51
CA LEU A 270 24.43 0.23 4.43
C LEU A 270 24.63 -1.17 3.86
N THR A 271 23.57 -1.81 3.36
CA THR A 271 23.68 -3.15 2.73
C THR A 271 24.62 -3.10 1.52
N THR A 272 24.48 -2.10 0.66
CA THR A 272 25.37 -1.94 -0.50
C THR A 272 26.81 -1.68 -0.07
N GLY A 273 27.04 -0.81 0.91
CA GLY A 273 28.38 -0.52 1.43
C GLY A 273 29.08 -1.77 1.98
N ILE A 274 28.37 -2.59 2.76
CA ILE A 274 28.90 -3.86 3.27
C ILE A 274 29.23 -4.82 2.12
N CYS A 275 28.36 -4.95 1.12
CA CYS A 275 28.61 -5.80 -0.05
C CYS A 275 29.79 -5.29 -0.91
N MET A 276 29.93 -3.97 -1.08
CA MET A 276 31.04 -3.37 -1.82
C MET A 276 32.38 -3.62 -1.11
N ILE A 277 32.42 -3.52 0.21
CA ILE A 277 33.61 -3.90 1.01
C ILE A 277 33.91 -5.38 0.81
N ALA A 278 32.91 -6.26 0.86
CA ALA A 278 33.10 -7.69 0.62
C ALA A 278 33.63 -7.98 -0.79
N PHE A 279 33.17 -7.26 -1.82
CA PHE A 279 33.67 -7.40 -3.19
C PHE A 279 35.12 -6.91 -3.35
N SER A 280 35.53 -5.89 -2.58
CA SER A 280 36.89 -5.35 -2.59
C SER A 280 37.88 -6.25 -1.84
N GLU A 281 37.49 -6.74 -0.66
CA GLU A 281 38.41 -7.39 0.27
C GLU A 281 38.47 -8.92 0.12
N ALA A 282 37.40 -9.56 -0.36
CA ALA A 282 37.40 -11.01 -0.51
C ALA A 282 38.20 -11.42 -1.76
N THR A 283 39.25 -12.22 -1.55
CA THR A 283 40.20 -12.68 -2.59
C THR A 283 39.52 -13.26 -3.83
N TYR A 284 38.41 -14.00 -3.66
CA TYR A 284 37.67 -14.53 -4.79
C TYR A 284 37.07 -13.42 -5.67
N TYR A 285 36.47 -12.39 -5.09
CA TYR A 285 35.78 -11.34 -5.84
C TYR A 285 36.74 -10.29 -6.38
N SER A 286 37.77 -9.92 -5.61
CA SER A 286 38.74 -8.90 -6.00
C SER A 286 39.55 -9.28 -7.25
N HIS A 287 39.81 -10.57 -7.45
CA HIS A 287 40.51 -11.08 -8.64
C HIS A 287 39.59 -11.40 -9.83
N ASN A 288 38.30 -11.65 -9.60
CA ASN A 288 37.37 -12.10 -10.64
C ASN A 288 36.37 -11.02 -11.12
N LEU A 289 36.17 -9.93 -10.38
CA LEU A 289 35.26 -8.85 -10.76
C LEU A 289 35.99 -7.74 -11.50
N SER A 290 35.64 -7.52 -12.78
CA SER A 290 36.19 -6.43 -13.58
C SER A 290 35.65 -5.04 -13.19
N SER A 291 34.46 -4.96 -12.58
CA SER A 291 33.89 -3.72 -12.06
C SER A 291 32.98 -4.00 -10.87
N ILE A 292 33.27 -3.37 -9.73
CA ILE A 292 32.50 -3.50 -8.50
C ILE A 292 31.19 -2.68 -8.56
N LEU A 293 31.18 -1.62 -9.38
CA LEU A 293 30.06 -0.67 -9.45
C LEU A 293 28.76 -1.32 -9.94
N LEU A 294 28.83 -2.20 -10.95
CA LEU A 294 27.63 -2.82 -11.53
C LEU A 294 26.96 -3.82 -10.56
N PRO A 295 27.68 -4.78 -9.94
CA PRO A 295 27.14 -5.58 -8.85
C PRO A 295 26.64 -4.73 -7.67
N GLY A 296 27.37 -3.67 -7.31
CA GLY A 296 26.97 -2.73 -6.26
C GLY A 296 25.64 -2.04 -6.55
N LEU A 297 25.43 -1.57 -7.78
CA LEU A 297 24.16 -0.97 -8.21
C LEU A 297 23.01 -1.99 -8.16
N ALA A 298 23.26 -3.23 -8.58
CA ALA A 298 22.26 -4.30 -8.47
C ALA A 298 21.87 -4.57 -7.00
N VAL A 299 22.86 -4.64 -6.10
CA VAL A 299 22.62 -4.77 -4.65
C VAL A 299 21.83 -3.57 -4.11
N PHE A 300 22.15 -2.35 -4.54
CA PHE A 300 21.40 -1.15 -4.13
C PHE A 300 19.94 -1.21 -4.53
N ILE A 301 19.64 -1.61 -5.78
CA ILE A 301 18.27 -1.73 -6.28
C ILE A 301 17.49 -2.78 -5.47
N VAL A 302 18.07 -3.96 -5.28
CA VAL A 302 17.41 -5.05 -4.53
C VAL A 302 17.22 -4.68 -3.06
N SER A 303 18.24 -4.12 -2.42
CA SER A 303 18.15 -3.69 -1.01
C SER A 303 17.18 -2.52 -0.82
N TYR A 304 17.04 -1.62 -1.80
CA TYR A 304 16.03 -0.56 -1.77
C TYR A 304 14.60 -1.12 -1.89
N MET A 305 14.38 -2.11 -2.74
CA MET A 305 13.09 -2.81 -2.85
C MET A 305 12.74 -3.51 -1.53
N ILE A 306 13.70 -4.25 -0.96
CA ILE A 306 13.53 -4.92 0.33
C ILE A 306 13.26 -3.88 1.42
N GLY A 307 14.09 -2.84 1.54
CA GLY A 307 13.91 -1.75 2.50
C GLY A 307 12.57 -1.04 2.40
N SER A 308 11.99 -0.95 1.20
CA SER A 308 10.64 -0.43 0.99
C SER A 308 9.56 -1.31 1.63
N LEU A 309 9.72 -2.63 1.64
CA LEU A 309 8.81 -3.55 2.34
C LEU A 309 8.89 -3.38 3.86
N PHE A 310 10.08 -3.16 4.40
CA PHE A 310 10.28 -2.88 5.83
C PHE A 310 9.64 -1.54 6.23
N MET A 311 9.89 -0.48 5.45
CA MET A 311 9.35 0.84 5.77
C MET A 311 7.83 0.91 5.59
N LEU A 312 7.24 0.08 4.74
CA LEU A 312 5.78 -0.09 4.65
C LEU A 312 5.18 -0.53 6.00
N VAL A 313 5.82 -1.47 6.71
CA VAL A 313 5.34 -1.92 8.04
C VAL A 313 5.35 -0.76 9.03
N TYR A 314 6.42 0.05 8.98
CA TYR A 314 6.55 1.22 9.83
C TYR A 314 5.46 2.27 9.52
N GLU A 315 5.17 2.53 8.25
CA GLU A 315 4.10 3.45 7.84
C GLU A 315 2.74 3.01 8.42
N VAL A 316 2.40 1.72 8.28
CA VAL A 316 1.15 1.17 8.83
C VAL A 316 1.12 1.27 10.36
N ALA A 317 2.26 1.07 11.03
CA ALA A 317 2.37 1.26 12.47
C ALA A 317 2.07 2.71 12.85
N VAL A 318 2.68 3.69 12.17
CA VAL A 318 2.47 5.12 12.46
C VAL A 318 1.00 5.52 12.28
N ASP A 319 0.37 5.14 11.16
CA ASP A 319 -1.04 5.43 10.89
C ASP A 319 -1.96 4.82 11.96
N THR A 320 -1.70 3.55 12.29
CA THR A 320 -2.51 2.82 13.27
C THR A 320 -2.38 3.40 14.67
N ILE A 321 -1.15 3.63 15.13
CA ILE A 321 -0.87 4.21 16.45
C ILE A 321 -1.44 5.62 16.55
N PHE A 322 -1.37 6.40 15.47
CA PHE A 322 -1.99 7.72 15.43
C PHE A 322 -3.50 7.65 15.62
N LEU A 323 -4.20 6.78 14.89
CA LEU A 323 -5.65 6.63 15.03
C LEU A 323 -6.03 6.07 16.41
N CYS A 324 -5.31 5.06 16.91
CA CYS A 324 -5.52 4.51 18.24
C CYS A 324 -5.34 5.57 19.33
N TYR A 325 -4.33 6.44 19.19
CA TYR A 325 -4.12 7.57 20.09
C TYR A 325 -5.27 8.58 20.04
N LEU A 326 -5.80 8.90 18.86
CA LEU A 326 -6.95 9.79 18.76
C LEU A 326 -8.19 9.19 19.43
N VAL A 327 -8.41 7.89 19.25
CA VAL A 327 -9.48 7.13 19.92
C VAL A 327 -9.30 7.17 21.44
N ASP A 328 -8.11 6.83 21.93
CA ASP A 328 -7.79 6.80 23.36
C ASP A 328 -7.94 8.19 24.01
N GLU A 329 -7.54 9.26 23.31
CA GLU A 329 -7.74 10.64 23.79
C GLU A 329 -9.22 11.04 23.87
N GLN A 330 -10.08 10.53 22.99
CA GLN A 330 -11.53 10.78 23.04
C GLN A 330 -12.21 10.01 24.16
N VAL A 331 -11.85 8.74 24.36
CA VAL A 331 -12.44 7.89 25.40
C VAL A 331 -11.93 8.29 26.80
N HIS A 332 -10.66 8.70 26.90
CA HIS A 332 -10.01 9.08 28.16
C HIS A 332 -9.50 10.54 28.15
N PRO A 333 -10.40 11.55 28.20
CA PRO A 333 -10.01 12.97 28.10
C PRO A 333 -9.20 13.50 29.30
N GLY A 334 -8.99 12.72 30.36
CA GLY A 334 -8.15 13.09 31.50
C GLY A 334 -7.66 11.90 32.33
N GLY A 335 -7.85 10.67 31.84
CA GLY A 335 -7.44 9.44 32.51
C GLY A 335 -6.07 8.93 32.05
N PRO A 336 -5.56 7.84 32.66
CA PRO A 336 -4.40 7.13 32.13
C PRO A 336 -4.69 6.67 30.70
N LYS A 337 -3.69 6.81 29.84
CA LYS A 337 -3.74 6.39 28.44
C LYS A 337 -3.02 5.07 28.25
N PHE A 338 -3.36 4.35 27.19
CA PHE A 338 -2.67 3.11 26.82
C PHE A 338 -1.32 3.37 26.15
N ALA A 339 -1.10 4.58 25.64
CA ALA A 339 0.20 5.03 25.17
C ALA A 339 1.22 5.12 26.30
N HIS A 340 2.50 4.97 25.97
CA HIS A 340 3.60 5.12 26.93
C HIS A 340 3.57 6.48 27.65
N GLU A 341 4.09 6.51 28.88
CA GLU A 341 4.05 7.68 29.76
C GLU A 341 4.69 8.94 29.14
N GLU A 342 5.74 8.79 28.33
CA GLU A 342 6.37 9.88 27.58
C GLU A 342 5.36 10.64 26.70
N LEU A 343 4.46 9.92 26.00
CA LEU A 343 3.42 10.53 25.18
C LEU A 343 2.34 11.17 26.06
N THR A 344 1.94 10.49 27.13
CA THR A 344 0.88 10.91 28.06
C THR A 344 1.25 12.20 28.80
N ASN A 345 2.47 12.28 29.34
CA ASN A 345 2.99 13.41 30.10
C ASN A 345 3.08 14.71 29.28
N MET A 346 3.34 14.62 27.97
CA MET A 346 3.35 15.81 27.12
C MET A 346 1.95 16.32 26.79
N THR A 347 0.96 15.44 26.69
CA THR A 347 -0.43 15.87 26.49
C THR A 347 -0.95 16.71 27.65
N SER A 348 -0.65 16.30 28.89
CA SER A 348 -1.08 17.04 30.07
C SER A 348 -0.45 18.44 30.11
N LEU A 349 0.82 18.57 29.68
CA LEU A 349 1.53 19.86 29.53
C LEU A 349 1.02 20.70 28.34
N GLN A 350 0.40 20.08 27.33
CA GLN A 350 -0.29 20.81 26.25
C GLN A 350 -1.63 21.36 26.72
N LYS A 351 -2.45 20.55 27.42
CA LYS A 351 -3.75 20.98 27.95
C LYS A 351 -3.61 22.15 28.94
N LYS A 352 -2.66 22.08 29.88
CA LYS A 352 -2.36 23.17 30.84
C LYS A 352 -1.88 24.49 30.20
N GLY A 353 -1.47 24.47 28.94
CA GLY A 353 -0.98 25.66 28.21
C GLY A 353 -1.96 26.22 27.17
N SER A 354 -3.18 25.69 27.12
CA SER A 354 -4.28 26.19 26.28
C SER A 354 -5.04 27.23 27.12
N PRO A 355 -5.12 28.50 26.70
CA PRO A 355 -6.02 29.45 27.34
C PRO A 355 -7.48 29.08 27.12
#